data_AF-A0A1H4H437-F1
#
_entry.id   AF-A0A1H4H437-F1
#
_cell.length_a   1.000
_cell.length_b   1.000
_cell.length_c   1.000
_cell.angle_alpha   90.00
_cell.angle_beta   90.00
_cell.angle_gamma   90.00
#
_symmetry.space_group_name_H-M   'P 1'
#
loop_
_entity.id
_entity.type
_entity.pdbx_description
1 polymer ?
#
loop_
_entity_poly.entity_id
_entity_poly.type
_entity_poly.pdbx_seq_one_letter_code
_entity_poly.pdbx_strand_id
1 'polypeptide(L)'
;MRTATKPKKITFKHAESEWYNYHQTLREIANLREEIMNPTKVSDDNIGGSRSGQVTSPTEQIVNRLSTNKRLKHLEEIAQAIEQVYNALPNDYKKLCRLRYWSKNRDLTWDGISNKLNISKRQAIRWRDDIIQATVDFLGWR
;
A
#
# COMPACT_ATOMS: atom_id res chain seq x y z
N MET A 1 -22.41 -7.97 -17.47
CA MET A 1 -21.76 -6.79 -16.85
C MET A 1 -21.98 -6.86 -15.35
N ARG A 2 -20.93 -7.03 -14.53
CA ARG A 2 -21.07 -6.86 -13.07
C ARG A 2 -21.33 -5.38 -12.82
N THR A 3 -22.51 -5.02 -12.35
CA THR A 3 -22.79 -3.65 -11.92
C THR A 3 -21.87 -3.36 -10.73
N ALA A 4 -20.88 -2.49 -10.92
CA ALA A 4 -20.01 -2.06 -9.84
C ALA A 4 -20.85 -1.31 -8.79
N THR A 5 -21.21 -2.00 -7.72
CA THR A 5 -21.85 -1.40 -6.56
C THR A 5 -20.85 -0.46 -5.89
N LYS A 6 -21.28 0.78 -5.65
CA LYS A 6 -20.48 1.79 -4.97
C LYS A 6 -20.02 1.26 -3.60
N PRO A 7 -18.72 1.30 -3.26
CA PRO A 7 -18.19 0.74 -2.05
C PRO A 7 -18.65 1.55 -0.85
N LYS A 8 -18.65 0.91 0.32
CA LYS A 8 -18.86 1.62 1.58
C LYS A 8 -17.84 2.74 1.74
N LYS A 9 -18.26 3.83 2.38
CA LYS A 9 -17.42 5.03 2.61
C LYS A 9 -16.11 4.67 3.34
N ILE A 10 -16.15 3.70 4.24
CA ILE A 10 -14.97 3.23 4.99
C ILE A 10 -13.97 2.56 4.02
N THR A 11 -14.44 1.62 3.21
CA THR A 11 -13.64 0.92 2.20
C THR A 11 -13.03 1.89 1.19
N PHE A 12 -13.81 2.87 0.73
CA PHE A 12 -13.32 3.91 -0.16
C PHE A 12 -12.18 4.71 0.45
N LYS A 13 -12.35 5.16 1.71
CA LYS A 13 -11.31 5.92 2.43
C LYS A 13 -10.06 5.08 2.66
N HIS A 14 -10.23 3.80 2.96
CA HIS A 14 -9.11 2.89 3.16
C HIS A 14 -8.31 2.70 1.87
N ALA A 15 -8.99 2.41 0.75
CA ALA A 15 -8.34 2.34 -0.56
C ALA A 15 -7.64 3.65 -0.92
N GLU A 16 -8.27 4.80 -0.68
CA GLU A 16 -7.64 6.11 -0.92
C GLU A 16 -6.39 6.31 -0.06
N SER A 17 -6.38 5.85 1.20
CA SER A 17 -5.18 5.91 2.04
C SER A 17 -4.04 5.03 1.52
N GLU A 18 -4.34 3.87 0.92
CA GLU A 18 -3.30 3.03 0.29
C GLU A 18 -2.64 3.74 -0.90
N TRP A 19 -3.41 4.49 -1.70
CA TRP A 19 -2.86 5.31 -2.79
C TRP A 19 -1.89 6.38 -2.29
N TYR A 20 -2.22 7.04 -1.17
CA TYR A 20 -1.32 8.00 -0.52
C TYR A 20 -0.05 7.34 0.01
N ASN A 21 -0.18 6.13 0.55
CA ASN A 21 0.92 5.41 1.20
C ASN A 21 1.72 4.53 0.24
N TYR A 22 1.36 4.44 -1.04
CA TYR A 22 1.97 3.53 -2.02
C TYR A 22 3.50 3.46 -1.96
N HIS A 23 4.21 4.59 -1.96
CA HIS A 23 5.67 4.61 -1.89
C HIS A 23 6.23 4.18 -0.52
N GLN A 24 5.46 4.35 0.55
CA GLN A 24 5.79 3.78 1.85
C GLN A 24 5.56 2.27 1.86
N THR A 25 4.45 1.79 1.30
CA THR A 25 4.13 0.36 1.14
C THR A 25 5.24 -0.36 0.36
N LEU A 26 5.74 0.23 -0.73
CA LEU A 26 6.87 -0.34 -1.48
C LEU A 26 8.16 -0.46 -0.65
N ARG A 27 8.48 0.56 0.17
CA ARG A 27 9.63 0.50 1.08
C ARG A 27 9.44 -0.55 2.16
N GLU A 28 8.24 -0.68 2.69
CA GLU A 28 7.91 -1.68 3.69
C GLU A 28 8.04 -3.10 3.13
N ILE A 29 7.56 -3.35 1.90
CA ILE A 29 7.76 -4.62 1.20
C ILE A 29 9.25 -4.93 1.04
N ALA A 30 10.06 -3.94 0.64
CA ALA A 30 11.50 -4.12 0.49
C ALA A 30 12.17 -4.49 1.82
N ASN A 31 11.86 -3.77 2.89
CA ASN A 31 12.40 -4.04 4.23
C ASN A 31 12.00 -5.44 4.73
N LEU A 32 10.73 -5.82 4.59
CA LEU A 32 10.25 -7.15 5.00
C LEU A 32 10.93 -8.28 4.20
N ARG A 33 11.20 -8.06 2.91
CA ARG A 33 11.96 -9.02 2.08
C ARG A 33 13.42 -9.13 2.55
N GLU A 34 14.04 -8.01 2.90
CA GLU A 34 15.39 -8.01 3.47
C GLU A 34 15.45 -8.73 4.82
N GLU A 35 14.47 -8.51 5.71
CA GLU A 35 14.37 -9.20 7.00
C GLU A 35 14.19 -10.72 6.84
N ILE A 36 13.44 -11.16 5.82
CA ILE A 36 13.25 -12.58 5.51
C ILE A 36 14.53 -13.19 4.91
N MET A 37 15.26 -12.44 4.08
CA MET A 37 16.49 -12.91 3.43
C MET A 37 17.69 -12.91 4.38
N ASN A 38 17.74 -11.93 5.29
CA ASN A 38 18.72 -11.80 6.35
C ASN A 38 18.03 -11.99 7.71
N PRO A 39 17.48 -13.19 8.00
CA PRO A 39 17.02 -13.47 9.35
C PRO A 39 18.27 -13.35 10.19
N THR A 40 18.34 -12.35 11.06
CA THR A 40 19.50 -12.08 11.89
C THR A 40 20.00 -13.41 12.42
N LYS A 41 21.14 -13.88 11.89
CA LYS A 41 21.93 -14.88 12.57
C LYS A 41 22.24 -14.16 13.87
N VAL A 42 21.56 -14.55 14.93
CA VAL A 42 22.00 -14.25 16.27
C VAL A 42 23.39 -14.87 16.29
N SER A 43 24.42 -14.08 16.00
CA SER A 43 25.80 -14.49 16.22
C SER A 43 25.86 -14.62 17.73
N ASP A 44 25.74 -15.85 18.19
CA ASP A 44 25.93 -16.22 19.56
C ASP A 44 27.44 -16.12 19.83
N ASP A 45 27.95 -14.88 19.85
CA ASP A 45 29.27 -14.56 20.38
C ASP A 45 29.19 -14.36 21.90
N ASN A 46 28.37 -15.16 22.58
CA ASN A 46 28.32 -15.26 24.03
C ASN A 46 29.07 -16.50 24.52
N ILE A 47 30.33 -16.61 24.11
CA ILE A 47 31.32 -17.44 24.82
C ILE A 47 31.71 -16.66 26.08
N GLY A 48 30.88 -16.71 27.13
CA GLY A 48 31.18 -15.92 28.32
C GLY A 48 30.13 -15.93 29.42
N GLY A 49 29.59 -17.10 29.76
CA GLY A 49 29.06 -17.42 31.08
C GLY A 49 28.12 -16.42 31.77
N SER A 50 26.81 -16.67 31.69
CA SER A 50 25.90 -16.60 32.84
C SER A 50 24.50 -17.10 32.48
N ARG A 51 23.87 -17.77 33.44
CA ARG A 51 22.54 -18.38 33.37
C ARG A 51 21.45 -17.37 33.00
N SER A 52 20.95 -17.44 31.78
CA SER A 52 19.52 -17.22 31.49
C SER A 52 19.22 -17.85 30.13
N GLY A 53 18.55 -19.00 30.12
CA GLY A 53 18.12 -19.62 28.89
C GLY A 53 17.11 -18.71 28.19
N GLN A 54 17.54 -18.04 27.13
CA GLN A 54 16.61 -17.56 26.10
C GLN A 54 16.00 -18.79 25.43
N VAL A 55 14.99 -19.38 26.06
CA VAL A 55 14.12 -20.37 25.43
C VAL A 55 13.20 -19.58 24.50
N THR A 56 13.72 -19.10 23.38
CA THR A 56 12.87 -18.62 22.29
C THR A 56 12.13 -19.85 21.80
N SER A 57 10.87 -20.00 22.19
CA SER A 57 10.10 -21.19 21.84
C SER A 57 10.09 -21.32 20.31
N PRO A 58 10.43 -22.49 19.73
CA PRO A 58 10.34 -22.71 18.29
C PRO A 58 8.96 -22.32 17.74
N THR A 59 7.91 -22.47 18.55
CA THR A 59 6.55 -22.02 18.26
C THR A 59 6.45 -20.51 18.06
N GLU A 60 7.07 -19.70 18.91
CA GLU A 60 7.07 -18.23 18.78
C GLU A 60 7.80 -17.78 17.50
N GLN A 61 8.93 -18.41 17.18
CA GLN A 61 9.66 -18.12 15.94
C GLN A 61 8.84 -18.48 14.70
N ILE A 62 8.14 -19.62 14.71
CA ILE A 62 7.25 -20.03 13.62
C ILE A 62 6.09 -19.05 13.46
N VAL A 63 5.43 -18.66 14.57
CA VAL A 63 4.32 -17.70 14.54
C VAL A 63 4.75 -16.36 13.96
N ASN A 64 5.91 -15.86 14.39
CA ASN A 64 6.47 -14.60 13.88
C ASN A 64 6.78 -14.67 12.37
N ARG A 65 7.40 -15.76 11.90
CA ARG A 65 7.67 -15.93 10.45
C ARG A 65 6.37 -16.03 9.64
N LEU A 66 5.36 -16.73 10.14
CA LEU A 66 4.08 -16.86 9.46
C LEU A 66 3.31 -15.53 9.40
N SER A 67 3.35 -14.73 10.47
CA SER A 67 2.70 -13.42 10.50
C SER A 67 3.38 -12.42 9.55
N THR A 68 4.73 -12.40 9.51
CA THR A 68 5.51 -11.59 8.57
C THR A 68 5.20 -11.95 7.12
N ASN A 69 5.13 -13.25 6.79
CA ASN A 69 4.78 -13.70 5.45
C ASN A 69 3.36 -13.28 5.02
N LYS A 70 2.37 -13.39 5.92
CA LYS A 70 1.00 -12.94 5.64
C LYS A 70 0.93 -11.43 5.40
N ARG A 71 1.63 -10.65 6.22
CA ARG A 71 1.73 -9.18 6.06
C ARG A 71 2.37 -8.82 4.73
N LEU A 72 3.51 -9.44 4.40
CA LEU A 72 4.21 -9.20 3.14
C LEU A 72 3.29 -9.45 1.94
N LYS A 73 2.64 -10.62 1.90
CA LYS A 73 1.71 -10.97 0.83
C LYS A 73 0.59 -9.94 0.67
N HIS A 74 0.02 -9.48 1.79
CA HIS A 74 -1.03 -8.48 1.76
C HIS A 74 -0.57 -7.13 1.18
N LEU A 75 0.60 -6.65 1.60
CA LEU A 75 1.17 -5.40 1.07
C LEU A 75 1.51 -5.53 -0.43
N GLU A 76 2.02 -6.68 -0.85
CA GLU A 76 2.29 -6.98 -2.25
C GLU A 76 1.01 -6.98 -3.09
N GLU A 77 -0.08 -7.59 -2.60
CA GLU A 77 -1.38 -7.57 -3.26
C GLU A 77 -1.90 -6.14 -3.46
N ILE A 78 -1.80 -5.29 -2.42
CA ILE A 78 -2.20 -3.87 -2.51
C ILE A 78 -1.32 -3.12 -3.52
N ALA A 79 0.00 -3.27 -3.43
CA ALA A 79 0.94 -2.57 -4.30
C ALA A 79 0.74 -2.96 -5.77
N GLN A 80 0.54 -4.26 -6.04
CA GLN A 80 0.25 -4.76 -7.38
C GLN A 80 -1.09 -4.23 -7.91
N ALA A 81 -2.13 -4.18 -7.07
CA ALA A 81 -3.42 -3.63 -7.47
C ALA A 81 -3.32 -2.16 -7.88
N ILE A 82 -2.64 -1.34 -7.07
CA ILE A 82 -2.40 0.08 -7.38
C ILE A 82 -1.62 0.23 -8.69
N GLU A 83 -0.57 -0.56 -8.88
CA GLU A 83 0.25 -0.52 -10.09
C GLU A 83 -0.56 -0.91 -11.33
N GLN A 84 -1.34 -1.99 -11.28
CA GLN A 84 -2.16 -2.44 -12.40
C GLN A 84 -3.24 -1.42 -12.77
N VAL A 85 -3.94 -0.88 -11.77
CA VAL A 85 -4.93 0.18 -11.99
C VAL A 85 -4.25 1.39 -12.60
N TYR A 86 -3.16 1.88 -12.00
CA TYR A 86 -2.43 3.03 -12.51
C TYR A 86 -1.95 2.83 -13.94
N ASN A 87 -1.42 1.66 -14.29
CA ASN A 87 -0.92 1.37 -15.64
C ASN A 87 -2.03 1.36 -16.68
N ALA A 88 -3.23 0.89 -16.33
CA ALA A 88 -4.41 0.91 -17.18
C ALA A 88 -5.05 2.32 -17.35
N LEU A 89 -4.70 3.29 -16.48
CA LEU A 89 -5.28 4.63 -16.56
C LEU A 89 -4.80 5.42 -17.80
N PRO A 90 -5.69 6.25 -18.39
CA PRO A 90 -5.29 7.26 -19.37
C PRO A 90 -4.27 8.25 -18.81
N ASN A 91 -3.51 8.90 -19.70
CA ASN A 91 -2.43 9.82 -19.32
C ASN A 91 -2.88 10.95 -18.37
N ASP A 92 -4.09 11.49 -18.56
CA ASP A 92 -4.57 12.58 -17.70
C ASP A 92 -4.97 12.11 -16.30
N TYR A 93 -5.51 10.89 -16.18
CA TYR A 93 -5.77 10.25 -14.89
C TYR A 93 -4.46 9.96 -14.16
N LYS A 94 -3.42 9.50 -14.88
CA LYS A 94 -2.07 9.31 -14.33
C LYS A 94 -1.48 10.62 -13.79
N LYS A 95 -1.67 11.74 -14.50
CA LYS A 95 -1.25 13.07 -14.01
C LYS A 95 -1.99 13.44 -12.72
N LEU A 96 -3.30 13.18 -12.64
CA LEU A 96 -4.06 13.39 -11.41
C LEU A 96 -3.48 12.57 -10.24
N CYS A 97 -3.22 11.27 -10.44
CA CYS A 97 -2.63 10.43 -9.40
C CYS A 97 -1.30 10.98 -8.89
N ARG A 98 -0.40 11.34 -9.81
CA ARG A 98 0.90 11.94 -9.47
C ARG A 98 0.76 13.23 -8.67
N LEU A 99 -0.16 14.11 -9.08
CA LEU A 99 -0.38 15.40 -8.42
C LEU A 99 -1.02 15.24 -7.04
N ARG A 100 -1.97 14.29 -6.90
CA ARG A 100 -2.76 14.13 -5.68
C ARG A 100 -2.07 13.27 -4.63
N TYR A 101 -1.53 12.13 -5.03
CA TYR A 101 -1.09 11.07 -4.11
C TYR A 101 0.43 11.05 -3.92
N TRP A 102 1.20 11.35 -4.96
CA TRP A 102 2.67 11.17 -4.95
C TRP A 102 3.47 12.48 -5.03
N SER A 103 2.77 13.61 -5.12
CA SER A 103 3.40 14.93 -5.10
C SER A 103 3.93 15.26 -3.71
N LYS A 104 5.11 15.89 -3.64
CA LYS A 104 5.64 16.45 -2.40
C LYS A 104 4.78 17.59 -1.85
N ASN A 105 4.06 18.29 -2.74
CA ASN A 105 3.16 19.38 -2.35
C ASN A 105 1.81 18.82 -1.91
N ARG A 106 1.70 18.51 -0.62
CA ARG A 106 0.51 17.92 0.00
C ARG A 106 -0.70 18.86 0.05
N ASP A 107 -0.49 20.17 -0.13
CA ASP A 107 -1.52 21.20 0.01
C ASP A 107 -2.26 21.55 -1.30
N LEU A 108 -2.10 20.74 -2.34
CA LEU A 108 -2.84 20.91 -3.58
C LEU A 108 -4.33 20.62 -3.34
N THR A 109 -5.10 21.70 -3.18
CA THR A 109 -6.56 21.65 -3.18
C THR A 109 -7.07 21.09 -4.51
N TRP A 110 -8.30 20.59 -4.51
CA TRP A 110 -8.94 20.11 -5.74
C TRP A 110 -8.99 21.19 -6.83
N ASP A 111 -9.13 22.45 -6.44
CA ASP A 111 -9.07 23.60 -7.35
C ASP A 111 -7.66 23.77 -7.97
N GLY A 112 -6.60 23.62 -7.16
CA GLY A 112 -5.22 23.64 -7.68
C GLY A 112 -4.91 22.48 -8.63
N ILE A 113 -5.43 21.29 -8.33
CA ILE A 113 -5.27 20.11 -9.19
C ILE A 113 -6.03 20.30 -10.50
N SER A 114 -7.28 20.77 -10.44
CA SER A 114 -8.13 20.95 -11.61
C SER A 114 -7.55 22.01 -12.55
N ASN A 115 -6.99 23.10 -12.00
CA ASN A 115 -6.29 24.13 -12.76
C ASN A 115 -5.05 23.58 -13.47
N LYS A 116 -4.23 22.76 -12.81
CA LYS A 116 -3.05 22.14 -13.43
C LYS A 116 -3.39 21.15 -14.55
N LEU A 117 -4.56 20.53 -14.47
CA LEU A 117 -5.04 19.56 -15.46
C LEU A 117 -5.96 20.18 -16.52
N ASN A 118 -6.26 21.48 -16.43
CA ASN A 118 -7.23 22.17 -17.28
C ASN A 118 -8.61 21.47 -17.33
N ILE A 119 -9.08 20.99 -16.19
CA ILE A 119 -10.39 20.34 -16.04
C ILE A 119 -11.22 21.02 -14.96
N SER A 120 -12.52 20.70 -14.89
CA SER A 120 -13.34 21.17 -13.77
C SER A 120 -13.05 20.39 -12.48
N LYS A 121 -13.23 21.03 -11.33
CA LYS A 121 -13.15 20.37 -10.01
C LYS A 121 -14.05 19.13 -9.92
N ARG A 122 -15.27 19.22 -10.46
CA ARG A 122 -16.23 18.09 -10.49
C ARG A 122 -15.67 16.90 -11.27
N GLN A 123 -15.00 17.17 -12.39
CA GLN A 123 -14.37 16.13 -13.21
C GLN A 123 -13.18 15.50 -12.48
N ALA A 124 -12.33 16.30 -11.83
CA ALA A 124 -11.22 15.78 -11.02
C ALA A 124 -11.70 14.86 -9.88
N ILE A 125 -12.79 15.25 -9.18
CA ILE A 125 -13.41 14.43 -8.14
C ILE A 125 -14.00 13.14 -8.71
N ARG A 126 -14.62 13.20 -9.89
CA ARG A 126 -15.13 12.01 -10.57
C ARG A 126 -14.00 11.04 -10.94
N TRP A 127 -12.90 11.54 -11.49
CA TRP A 127 -11.75 10.72 -11.84
C TRP A 127 -11.17 10.03 -10.60
N ARG A 128 -11.07 10.75 -9.48
CA ARG A 128 -10.70 10.13 -8.19
C ARG A 128 -11.64 8.97 -7.86
N ASP A 129 -12.95 9.19 -7.92
CA ASP A 129 -13.93 8.15 -7.57
C ASP A 129 -13.77 6.93 -8.48
N ASP A 130 -13.57 7.13 -9.78
CA ASP A 130 -13.37 6.06 -10.76
C ASP A 130 -12.07 5.27 -10.48
N ILE A 131 -10.97 5.95 -10.12
CA ILE A 131 -9.67 5.32 -9.78
C ILE A 131 -9.80 4.45 -8.51
N ILE A 132 -10.39 5.02 -7.46
CA ILE A 132 -10.55 4.31 -6.18
C ILE A 132 -11.52 3.14 -6.35
N GLN A 133 -12.61 3.32 -7.10
CA GLN A 133 -13.54 2.25 -7.44
C GLN A 133 -12.82 1.09 -8.16
N ALA A 134 -12.04 1.39 -9.20
CA ALA A 134 -11.30 0.38 -9.94
C ALA A 134 -10.33 -0.40 -9.05
N THR A 135 -9.70 0.27 -8.08
CA THR A 135 -8.80 -0.35 -7.09
C THR A 135 -9.57 -1.28 -6.15
N VAL A 136 -10.71 -0.83 -5.65
CA VAL A 136 -11.59 -1.63 -4.78
C VAL A 136 -12.13 -2.86 -5.52
N ASP A 137 -12.53 -2.69 -6.77
CA ASP A 137 -13.04 -3.78 -7.60
C ASP A 137 -11.95 -4.82 -7.92
N PHE A 138 -10.70 -4.37 -8.14
CA PHE A 138 -9.55 -5.24 -8.36
C PHE A 138 -9.22 -6.06 -7.10
N LEU A 139 -9.21 -5.42 -5.93
CA LEU A 139 -8.95 -6.06 -4.64
C LEU A 139 -10.14 -6.87 -4.11
N GLY A 140 -11.33 -6.71 -4.70
CA GLY A 140 -12.55 -7.38 -4.27
C GLY A 140 -13.10 -6.90 -2.93
N TRP A 141 -12.75 -5.69 -2.49
CA TRP A 141 -13.26 -5.13 -1.22
C TRP A 141 -14.74 -4.71 -1.38
N ARG A 142 -15.59 -4.96 -0.37
CA ARG A 142 -17.04 -4.66 -0.42
C ARG A 142 -17.57 -4.03 0.86
#